data_AF-A0A5E4CPT9-F1
#
_entry.id   AF-A0A5E4CPT9-F1
#
_cell.length_a   1.000
_cell.length_b   1.000
_cell.length_c   1.000
_cell.angle_alpha   90.00
_cell.angle_beta   90.00
_cell.angle_gamma   90.00
#
_symmetry.space_group_name_H-M   'P 1'
#
loop_
_entity.id
_entity.type
_entity.pdbx_description
1 polymer ?
#
loop_
_entity_poly.entity_id
_entity_poly.type
_entity_poly.pdbx_seq_one_letter_code
_entity_poly.pdbx_strand_id
1 'polypeptide(L)'
;MFKLVGKETFCVGAAKTKATINIDAISGFAYEYTLEINGKSLKKYMENRSKTTNTWVLHLDGEDLRVVLEKDTMDVWCNGKKMETAGEFVDDGTETHFSVGSHSCYIKAVSSGKRKEGIIHTLIVDNREIPEMLE
;
A
#
# COMPACT_ATOMS: atom_id res chain seq x y z
N MET A 1 13.22 21.53 32.44
CA MET A 1 12.98 20.07 32.35
C MET A 1 12.24 19.81 31.05
N PHE A 2 12.82 19.07 30.11
CA PHE A 2 12.15 18.77 28.84
C PHE A 2 10.99 17.80 29.08
N LYS A 3 9.80 18.15 28.62
CA LYS A 3 8.61 17.30 28.78
C LYS A 3 8.67 16.24 27.68
N LEU A 4 8.94 14.99 28.07
CA LEU A 4 9.02 13.84 27.15
C LEU A 4 7.66 13.27 26.76
N VAL A 5 6.58 13.66 27.45
CA VAL A 5 5.20 13.28 27.15
C VAL A 5 4.46 14.39 26.44
N GLY A 6 3.65 14.02 25.44
CA GLY A 6 2.95 14.99 24.61
C GLY A 6 2.48 14.39 23.30
N LYS A 7 2.22 15.25 22.32
CA LYS A 7 1.86 14.83 20.98
C LYS A 7 2.48 15.76 19.96
N GLU A 8 2.89 15.19 18.84
CA GLU A 8 3.40 15.91 17.68
C GLU A 8 2.54 15.60 16.47
N THR A 9 2.09 16.64 15.76
CA THR A 9 1.23 16.51 14.58
C THR A 9 1.97 16.99 13.35
N PHE A 10 1.96 16.17 12.30
CA PHE A 10 2.61 16.46 11.02
C PHE A 10 1.76 15.98 9.85
N CYS A 11 2.21 16.27 8.63
CA CYS A 11 1.56 15.85 7.40
C CYS A 11 2.44 14.85 6.65
N VAL A 12 1.83 13.80 6.10
CA VAL A 12 2.52 12.72 5.37
C VAL A 12 2.10 12.71 3.89
N GLY A 13 3.11 12.67 3.01
CA GLY A 13 2.94 12.51 1.57
C GLY A 13 2.34 13.73 0.86
N ALA A 14 2.16 13.60 -0.45
CA ALA A 14 1.64 14.67 -1.31
C ALA A 14 0.20 15.08 -0.94
N ALA A 15 -0.61 14.13 -0.48
CA ALA A 15 -1.98 14.38 -0.01
C ALA A 15 -2.05 15.12 1.34
N LYS A 16 -0.90 15.42 1.97
CA LYS A 16 -0.79 16.08 3.28
C LYS A 16 -1.67 15.41 4.34
N THR A 17 -1.66 14.08 4.35
CA THR A 17 -2.44 13.28 5.30
C THR A 17 -2.01 13.61 6.73
N LYS A 18 -2.96 13.98 7.59
CA LYS A 18 -2.67 14.35 8.97
C LYS A 18 -2.24 13.12 9.76
N ALA A 19 -1.09 13.19 10.41
CA ALA A 19 -0.58 12.18 11.32
C ALA A 19 -0.24 12.80 12.68
N THR A 20 -0.47 12.05 13.74
CA THR A 20 -0.14 12.45 15.11
C THR A 20 0.63 11.32 15.80
N ILE A 21 1.80 11.62 16.34
CA ILE A 21 2.49 10.74 17.29
C ILE A 21 2.13 11.20 18.69
N ASN A 22 1.52 10.31 19.48
CA ASN A 22 1.30 10.51 20.91
C ASN A 22 2.38 9.77 21.69
N ILE A 23 2.92 10.43 22.73
CA ILE A 23 3.95 9.88 23.62
C ILE A 23 3.39 9.91 25.04
N ASP A 24 3.08 8.73 25.55
CA ASP A 24 2.46 8.52 26.86
C ASP A 24 3.45 7.83 27.81
N ALA A 25 3.48 8.25 29.07
CA ALA A 25 4.27 7.56 30.09
C ALA A 25 3.53 6.31 30.55
N ILE A 26 4.24 5.18 30.60
CA ILE A 26 3.74 3.90 31.11
C ILE A 26 4.52 3.49 32.37
N SER A 27 4.09 2.40 33.02
CA SER A 27 4.76 1.88 34.21
C SER A 27 6.22 1.49 33.93
N GLY A 28 7.07 1.54 34.96
CA GLY A 28 8.47 1.12 34.84
C GLY A 28 9.41 2.12 34.17
N PHE A 29 9.12 3.42 34.22
CA PHE A 29 9.93 4.48 33.58
C PHE A 29 10.07 4.29 32.05
N ALA A 30 9.02 3.78 31.41
CA ALA A 30 8.97 3.58 29.96
C ALA A 30 7.93 4.50 29.30
N TYR A 31 7.98 4.56 27.97
CA TYR A 31 7.07 5.36 27.15
C TYR A 31 6.42 4.50 26.07
N GLU A 32 5.14 4.75 25.81
CA GLU A 32 4.41 4.20 24.69
C GLU A 32 4.28 5.25 23.58
N TYR A 33 4.42 4.80 22.34
CA TYR A 33 4.31 5.65 21.16
C TYR A 33 3.15 5.15 20.31
N THR A 34 2.14 5.99 20.13
CA THR A 34 0.99 5.67 19.28
C THR A 34 0.96 6.59 18.07
N LEU A 35 0.93 6.01 16.87
CA LEU A 35 0.68 6.74 15.64
C LEU A 35 -0.80 6.72 15.28
N GLU A 36 -1.37 7.91 15.11
CA GLU A 36 -2.71 8.11 14.55
C GLU A 36 -2.62 8.74 13.17
N ILE A 37 -3.41 8.23 12.22
CA ILE A 37 -3.54 8.77 10.87
C ILE A 37 -5.00 9.16 10.66
N ASN A 38 -5.25 10.45 10.39
CA ASN A 38 -6.61 11.03 10.32
C ASN A 38 -7.49 10.66 11.53
N GLY A 39 -6.90 10.65 12.74
CA GLY A 39 -7.58 10.33 13.99
C GLY A 39 -7.95 8.85 14.16
N LYS A 40 -7.43 7.94 13.32
CA LYS A 40 -7.54 6.48 13.49
C LYS A 40 -6.19 5.93 13.93
N SER A 41 -6.18 4.91 14.79
CA SER A 41 -4.95 4.19 15.13
C SER A 41 -4.31 3.57 13.88
N LEU A 42 -2.99 3.40 13.90
CA LEU A 42 -2.24 2.77 12.81
C LEU A 42 -2.85 1.41 12.42
N LYS A 43 -3.19 0.56 13.39
CA LYS A 43 -3.84 -0.73 13.15
C LYS A 43 -5.12 -0.58 12.34
N LYS A 44 -6.03 0.29 12.76
CA LYS A 44 -7.30 0.53 12.06
C LYS A 44 -7.09 1.16 10.68
N TYR A 45 -6.03 1.96 10.51
CA TYR A 45 -5.65 2.50 9.22
C TYR A 45 -5.20 1.38 8.26
N MET A 46 -4.31 0.49 8.70
CA MET A 46 -3.84 -0.67 7.92
C MET A 46 -4.98 -1.61 7.52
N GLU A 47 -5.86 -1.97 8.47
CA GLU A 47 -7.05 -2.81 8.22
C GLU A 47 -8.01 -2.23 7.17
N ASN A 48 -8.11 -0.90 7.08
CA ASN A 48 -8.93 -0.28 6.05
C ASN A 48 -8.21 -0.25 4.70
N ARG A 49 -6.89 -0.07 4.71
CA ARG A 49 -6.07 0.01 3.50
C ARG A 49 -6.01 -1.31 2.75
N SER A 50 -5.95 -2.45 3.43
CA SER A 50 -5.97 -3.78 2.78
C SER A 50 -7.29 -4.06 2.03
N LYS A 51 -8.39 -3.41 2.43
CA LYS A 51 -9.68 -3.51 1.73
C LYS A 51 -9.71 -2.70 0.44
N THR A 52 -9.05 -1.54 0.42
CA THR A 52 -9.12 -0.59 -0.69
C THR A 52 -7.93 -0.67 -1.64
N THR A 53 -6.87 -1.37 -1.25
CA THR A 53 -5.65 -1.53 -2.05
C THR A 53 -5.16 -2.97 -2.07
N ASN A 54 -4.41 -3.34 -3.11
CA ASN A 54 -3.49 -4.47 -3.07
C ASN A 54 -2.06 -3.91 -3.05
N THR A 55 -1.16 -4.53 -2.29
CA THR A 55 0.22 -4.04 -2.14
C THR A 55 1.23 -5.17 -2.35
N TRP A 56 2.26 -4.89 -3.13
CA TRP A 56 3.38 -5.79 -3.35
C TRP A 56 4.69 -5.09 -2.99
N VAL A 57 5.59 -5.84 -2.35
CA VAL A 57 6.95 -5.40 -2.07
C VAL A 57 7.89 -6.38 -2.73
N LEU A 58 8.81 -5.86 -3.54
CA LEU A 58 9.77 -6.65 -4.30
C LEU A 58 11.11 -5.92 -4.37
N HIS A 59 12.17 -6.69 -4.58
CA HIS A 59 13.50 -6.17 -4.81
C HIS A 59 13.84 -6.32 -6.29
N LEU A 60 14.15 -5.22 -6.97
CA LEU A 60 14.39 -5.17 -8.41
C LEU A 60 15.57 -4.25 -8.68
N ASP A 61 16.56 -4.71 -9.47
CA ASP A 61 17.76 -3.94 -9.83
C ASP A 61 18.53 -3.30 -8.64
N GLY A 62 18.51 -3.94 -7.47
CA GLY A 62 19.19 -3.42 -6.27
C GLY A 62 18.35 -2.44 -5.45
N GLU A 63 17.11 -2.14 -5.86
CA GLU A 63 16.20 -1.24 -5.17
C GLU A 63 14.99 -1.99 -4.59
N ASP A 64 14.56 -1.57 -3.40
CA ASP A 64 13.30 -2.00 -2.81
C ASP A 64 12.15 -1.18 -3.41
N LEU A 65 11.20 -1.89 -4.01
CA LEU A 65 10.03 -1.34 -4.65
C LEU A 65 8.77 -1.71 -3.88
N ARG A 66 7.86 -0.75 -3.77
CA ARG A 66 6.49 -0.94 -3.32
C ARG A 66 5.52 -0.56 -4.44
N VAL A 67 4.84 -1.56 -4.98
CA VAL A 67 3.75 -1.39 -5.95
C VAL A 67 2.42 -1.45 -5.21
N VAL A 68 1.52 -0.50 -5.49
CA VAL A 68 0.18 -0.42 -4.89
C VAL A 68 -0.85 -0.24 -5.99
N LEU A 69 -1.88 -1.09 -5.97
CA LEU A 69 -3.09 -0.89 -6.77
C LEU A 69 -4.17 -0.29 -5.88
N GLU A 70 -4.74 0.86 -6.26
CA GLU A 70 -6.01 1.33 -5.70
C GLU A 70 -7.19 0.67 -6.42
N LYS A 71 -7.98 -0.13 -5.69
CA LYS A 71 -9.04 -0.97 -6.27
C LYS A 71 -10.22 -0.19 -6.85
N ASP A 72 -10.42 1.05 -6.40
CA ASP A 72 -11.55 1.90 -6.82
C ASP A 72 -11.22 2.70 -8.08
N THR A 73 -10.05 3.33 -8.09
CA THR A 73 -9.56 4.14 -9.23
C THR A 73 -8.84 3.32 -10.28
N MET A 74 -8.41 2.10 -9.93
CA MET A 74 -7.50 1.25 -10.70
C MET A 74 -6.13 1.89 -10.94
N ASP A 75 -5.77 2.92 -10.16
CA ASP A 75 -4.48 3.58 -10.25
C ASP A 75 -3.36 2.67 -9.71
N VAL A 76 -2.28 2.58 -10.47
CA VAL A 76 -1.06 1.88 -10.05
C VAL A 76 -0.03 2.90 -9.57
N TRP A 77 0.54 2.65 -8.39
CA TRP A 77 1.58 3.47 -7.78
C TRP A 77 2.83 2.63 -7.55
N CYS A 78 4.01 3.19 -7.84
CA CYS A 78 5.30 2.60 -7.48
C CYS A 78 6.10 3.61 -6.64
N ASN A 79 6.51 3.23 -5.44
CA ASN A 79 7.28 4.09 -4.51
C ASN A 79 6.67 5.49 -4.31
N GLY A 80 5.33 5.55 -4.27
CA GLY A 80 4.58 6.81 -4.07
C GLY A 80 4.42 7.68 -5.32
N LYS A 81 4.87 7.23 -6.49
CA LYS A 81 4.63 7.86 -7.79
C LYS A 81 3.55 7.11 -8.55
N LYS A 82 2.56 7.84 -9.08
CA LYS A 82 1.54 7.27 -9.96
C LYS A 82 2.17 6.86 -11.29
N MET A 83 1.86 5.65 -11.75
CA MET A 83 2.39 5.07 -12.97
C MET A 83 1.50 5.42 -14.16
N GLU A 84 2.09 5.50 -15.34
CA GLU A 84 1.33 5.44 -16.59
C GLU A 84 0.98 3.99 -16.88
N THR A 85 -0.28 3.74 -17.21
CA THR A 85 -0.82 2.39 -17.37
C THR A 85 -1.61 2.24 -18.67
N ALA A 86 -1.56 1.05 -19.26
CA ALA A 86 -2.41 0.66 -20.38
C ALA A 86 -3.24 -0.59 -20.00
N GLY A 87 -4.54 -0.55 -20.26
CA GLY A 87 -5.43 -1.68 -19.99
C GLY A 87 -5.61 -2.57 -21.22
N GLU A 88 -5.59 -3.88 -21.02
CA GLU A 88 -5.84 -4.90 -22.03
C GLU A 88 -6.89 -5.90 -21.53
N PHE A 89 -7.83 -6.28 -22.40
CA PHE A 89 -8.78 -7.35 -22.11
C PHE A 89 -8.21 -8.67 -22.61
N VAL A 90 -8.15 -9.67 -21.73
CA VAL A 90 -7.65 -11.02 -22.04
C VAL A 90 -8.75 -12.05 -21.77
N ASP A 91 -8.58 -13.28 -22.24
CA ASP A 91 -9.62 -14.32 -22.19
C ASP A 91 -10.17 -14.60 -20.77
N ASP A 92 -9.34 -14.44 -19.74
CA ASP A 92 -9.68 -14.75 -18.34
C ASP A 92 -9.76 -13.52 -17.43
N GLY A 93 -9.70 -12.30 -17.98
CA GLY A 93 -9.74 -11.09 -17.16
C GLY A 93 -9.25 -9.82 -17.86
N THR A 94 -8.61 -8.96 -17.08
CA THR A 94 -7.97 -7.74 -17.60
C THR A 94 -6.55 -7.64 -17.11
N GLU A 95 -5.68 -7.08 -17.92
CA GLU A 95 -4.30 -6.79 -17.58
C GLU A 95 -4.06 -5.28 -17.60
N THR A 96 -3.47 -4.75 -16.53
CA THR A 96 -3.06 -3.35 -16.43
C THR A 96 -1.55 -3.29 -16.53
N HIS A 97 -1.04 -2.94 -17.71
CA HIS A 97 0.39 -2.90 -18.03
C HIS A 97 1.04 -1.58 -17.61
N PHE A 98 2.27 -1.65 -17.13
CA PHE A 98 3.13 -0.51 -16.80
C PHE A 98 4.60 -0.94 -16.83
N SER A 99 5.52 0.01 -16.69
CA SER A 99 6.96 -0.29 -16.68
C SER A 99 7.65 0.30 -15.46
N VAL A 100 8.63 -0.43 -14.93
CA VAL A 100 9.54 0.05 -13.89
C VAL A 100 10.97 -0.12 -14.40
N GLY A 101 11.65 0.98 -14.70
CA GLY A 101 12.95 0.92 -15.37
C GLY A 101 12.83 0.20 -16.73
N SER A 102 13.61 -0.85 -16.94
CA SER A 102 13.56 -1.72 -18.12
C SER A 102 12.60 -2.91 -17.98
N HIS A 103 11.92 -3.05 -16.84
CA HIS A 103 11.07 -4.21 -16.57
C HIS A 103 9.64 -3.99 -17.05
N SER A 104 9.08 -5.05 -17.64
CA SER A 104 7.68 -5.08 -18.05
C SER A 104 6.86 -5.64 -16.90
N CYS A 105 5.89 -4.85 -16.45
CA CYS A 105 5.03 -5.20 -15.34
C CYS A 105 3.58 -5.18 -15.80
N TYR A 106 2.76 -6.04 -15.21
CA TYR A 106 1.32 -5.93 -15.33
C TYR A 106 0.62 -6.48 -14.11
N ILE A 107 -0.54 -5.91 -13.81
CA ILE A 107 -1.44 -6.47 -12.80
C ILE A 107 -2.57 -7.17 -13.54
N LYS A 108 -2.68 -8.46 -13.32
CA LYS A 108 -3.76 -9.29 -13.86
C LYS A 108 -4.92 -9.33 -12.87
N ALA A 109 -6.11 -8.98 -13.34
CA ALA A 109 -7.35 -9.01 -12.57
C ALA A 109 -8.24 -10.14 -13.10
N VAL A 110 -8.49 -11.15 -12.26
CA VAL A 110 -9.30 -12.33 -12.61
C VAL A 110 -10.47 -12.42 -11.63
N SER A 111 -11.66 -12.71 -12.17
CA SER A 111 -12.82 -13.02 -11.32
C SER A 111 -12.57 -14.32 -10.56
N SER A 112 -12.67 -14.30 -9.23
CA SER A 112 -12.55 -15.53 -8.41
C SER A 112 -13.68 -16.54 -8.65
N GLY A 113 -14.74 -16.16 -9.38
CA GLY A 113 -15.97 -16.95 -9.53
C GLY A 113 -16.78 -17.09 -8.23
N LYS A 114 -16.23 -16.67 -7.08
CA LYS A 114 -16.91 -16.71 -5.78
C LYS A 114 -17.37 -15.32 -5.38
N ARG A 115 -18.67 -15.18 -5.13
CA ARG A 115 -19.31 -13.91 -4.75
C ARG A 115 -18.66 -13.19 -3.55
N LYS A 116 -18.02 -13.93 -2.63
CA LYS A 116 -17.36 -13.36 -1.44
C LYS A 116 -15.90 -12.94 -1.66
N GLU A 117 -15.18 -13.58 -2.57
CA GLU A 117 -13.75 -13.31 -2.80
C GLU A 117 -13.55 -12.21 -3.86
N GLY A 118 -14.51 -12.02 -4.77
CA GLY A 118 -14.51 -10.89 -5.70
C GLY A 118 -13.45 -11.03 -6.80
N ILE A 119 -12.76 -9.93 -7.12
CA ILE A 119 -11.69 -9.89 -8.13
C ILE A 119 -10.35 -10.11 -7.43
N ILE A 120 -9.56 -11.05 -7.94
CA ILE A 120 -8.20 -11.32 -7.49
C ILE A 120 -7.25 -10.54 -8.40
N HIS A 121 -6.37 -9.75 -7.78
CA HIS A 121 -5.33 -9.01 -8.47
C HIS A 121 -3.99 -9.66 -8.22
N THR A 122 -3.23 -9.91 -9.28
CA THR A 122 -1.93 -10.56 -9.23
C THR A 122 -0.92 -9.66 -9.94
N LEU A 123 0.18 -9.32 -9.27
CA LEU A 123 1.26 -8.57 -9.91
C LEU A 123 2.21 -9.56 -10.60
N ILE A 124 2.53 -9.29 -11.85
CA ILE A 124 3.52 -10.01 -12.64
C ILE A 124 4.60 -9.04 -13.09
N VAL A 125 5.87 -9.41 -12.88
CA VAL A 125 7.06 -8.67 -13.32
C VAL A 125 7.96 -9.63 -14.09
N ASP A 126 8.27 -9.32 -15.35
CA ASP A 126 9.05 -10.19 -16.25
C ASP A 126 8.59 -11.65 -16.25
N ASN A 127 7.27 -11.85 -16.37
CA ASN A 127 6.60 -13.15 -16.35
C ASN A 127 6.75 -13.93 -15.02
N ARG A 128 7.08 -13.26 -13.92
CA ARG A 128 7.11 -13.84 -12.58
C ARG A 128 6.05 -13.20 -11.70
N GLU A 129 5.23 -14.04 -11.08
CA GLU A 129 4.26 -13.61 -10.10
C GLU A 129 4.94 -13.11 -8.82
N ILE A 130 4.47 -11.97 -8.32
CA ILE A 130 4.93 -11.38 -7.08
C ILE A 130 3.86 -11.61 -6.01
N PRO A 131 4.22 -12.21 -4.86
CA PRO A 131 3.26 -12.46 -3.80
C PRO A 131 2.75 -11.15 -3.20
N GLU A 132 1.44 -11.08 -2.97
CA GLU A 132 0.84 -9.95 -2.29
C GLU A 132 1.34 -9.88 -0.84
N MET A 133 1.63 -8.66 -0.37
CA MET A 133 1.89 -8.40 1.03
C MET A 133 0.57 -8.44 1.80
N LEU A 134 0.33 -9.54 2.51
CA LEU A 134 -0.78 -9.64 3.46
C LEU A 134 -0.33 -9.04 4.80
N GLU A 135 -0.92 -7.90 5.17
CA GLU A 135 -0.76 -7.25 6.49
C GLU A 135 -1.76 -7.79 7.53
#